data_AF-A0AA94FJ19-F1
#
_entry.id   AF-A0AA94FJ19-F1
#
_cell.length_a   1.000
_cell.length_b   1.000
_cell.length_c   1.000
_cell.angle_alpha   90.00
_cell.angle_beta   90.00
_cell.angle_gamma   90.00
#
_symmetry.space_group_name_H-M   'P 1'
#
loop_
_entity.id
_entity.type
_entity.pdbx_description
1 polymer ?
#
loop_
_entity_poly.entity_id
_entity_poly.type
_entity_poly.pdbx_seq_one_letter_code
_entity_poly.pdbx_strand_id
1 'polypeptide(L)'
;MLLLILFIKIFINLKKTSKLDYLAYKEDSIYKAKWKWNWEKNSITNIQCYCPTCDSLLVYDDRSCHTKANELTKTDFICETCNSQIVSTIHGGNKNYAINLVKREIERRIRTEEYKEKNS
;
A
#
# COMPACT_ATOMS: atom_id res chain seq x y z
N MET A 1 2.93 -38.25 -20.78
CA MET A 1 3.55 -37.01 -21.32
C MET A 1 2.52 -35.92 -21.62
N LEU A 2 1.45 -36.19 -22.38
CA LEU A 2 0.38 -35.23 -22.71
C LEU A 2 -0.35 -34.64 -21.48
N LEU A 3 -0.72 -35.48 -20.50
CA LEU A 3 -1.36 -35.02 -19.26
C LEU A 3 -0.47 -34.08 -18.45
N LEU A 4 0.83 -34.37 -18.35
CA LEU A 4 1.80 -33.52 -17.66
C LEU A 4 1.93 -32.15 -18.33
N ILE A 5 1.95 -32.12 -19.67
CA ILE A 5 1.98 -30.87 -20.46
C ILE A 5 0.71 -30.05 -20.24
N LEU A 6 -0.46 -30.70 -20.10
CA LEU A 6 -1.72 -30.04 -19.80
C LEU A 6 -1.69 -29.40 -18.40
N PHE A 7 -1.25 -30.13 -17.37
CA PHE A 7 -1.10 -29.59 -16.01
C PHE A 7 -0.13 -28.41 -15.95
N ILE A 8 1.02 -28.50 -16.63
CA ILE A 8 1.99 -27.39 -16.72
C ILE A 8 1.36 -26.16 -17.38
N LYS A 9 0.63 -26.33 -18.49
CA LYS A 9 -0.06 -25.22 -19.16
C LYS A 9 -1.13 -24.57 -18.29
N ILE A 10 -1.91 -25.37 -17.56
CA ILE A 10 -2.92 -24.87 -16.61
C ILE A 10 -2.23 -24.06 -15.51
N PHE A 11 -1.14 -24.58 -14.94
CA PHE A 11 -0.40 -23.90 -13.87
C PHE A 11 0.23 -22.57 -14.33
N ILE A 12 0.78 -22.54 -15.56
CA ILE A 12 1.32 -21.31 -16.16
C ILE A 12 0.21 -20.29 -16.40
N ASN A 13 -0.96 -20.72 -16.90
CA ASN A 13 -2.09 -19.83 -17.13
C ASN A 13 -2.64 -19.27 -15.81
N LEU A 14 -2.79 -20.09 -14.76
CA LEU A 14 -3.21 -19.63 -13.43
C LEU A 14 -2.26 -18.56 -12.87
N LYS A 15 -0.94 -18.78 -12.98
CA LYS A 15 0.07 -17.79 -12.59
C LYS A 15 0.02 -16.51 -13.44
N LYS A 16 -0.34 -16.61 -14.71
CA LYS A 16 -0.44 -15.45 -15.61
C LYS A 16 -1.69 -14.63 -15.32
N THR A 17 -2.82 -15.28 -15.03
CA THR A 17 -4.06 -14.63 -14.62
C THR A 17 -3.89 -13.93 -13.28
N SER A 18 -3.28 -14.58 -12.28
CA SER A 18 -3.00 -13.92 -10.99
C SER A 18 -2.02 -12.74 -11.11
N LYS A 19 -1.10 -12.79 -12.09
CA LYS A 19 -0.20 -11.67 -12.41
C LYS A 19 -0.93 -10.46 -13.00
N LEU A 20 -2.01 -10.66 -13.75
CA LEU A 20 -2.81 -9.57 -14.30
C LEU A 20 -3.79 -9.01 -13.27
N ASP A 21 -4.28 -9.86 -12.37
CA ASP A 21 -5.26 -9.52 -11.34
C ASP A 21 -4.73 -8.47 -10.34
N TYR A 22 -3.49 -8.62 -9.85
CA TYR A 22 -2.93 -7.63 -8.93
C TYR A 22 -2.70 -6.25 -9.56
N LEU A 23 -2.64 -6.14 -10.89
CA LEU A 23 -2.49 -4.83 -11.54
C LEU A 23 -3.77 -3.99 -11.43
N ALA A 24 -4.92 -4.62 -11.17
CA ALA A 24 -6.16 -3.91 -10.83
C ALA A 24 -6.19 -3.44 -9.37
N TYR A 25 -5.41 -4.07 -8.48
CA TYR A 25 -5.24 -3.69 -7.09
C TYR A 25 -4.39 -2.41 -7.00
N LYS A 26 -5.08 -1.26 -6.90
CA LYS A 26 -4.51 0.10 -6.97
C LYS A 26 -4.89 0.98 -5.78
N GLU A 27 -5.71 0.47 -4.87
CA GLU A 27 -6.05 1.13 -3.62
C GLU A 27 -6.36 0.13 -2.51
N ASP A 28 -6.07 0.49 -1.27
CA ASP A 28 -6.46 -0.27 -0.07
C ASP A 28 -6.36 0.59 1.19
N SER A 29 -7.02 0.15 2.26
CA SER A 29 -6.84 0.65 3.60
C SER A 29 -5.70 -0.07 4.32
N ILE A 30 -4.68 0.70 4.70
CA ILE A 30 -3.46 0.25 5.38
C ILE A 30 -3.14 1.26 6.48
N TYR A 31 -2.85 0.80 7.70
CA TYR A 31 -2.61 1.65 8.87
C TYR A 31 -3.72 2.70 9.10
N LYS A 32 -5.00 2.31 8.99
CA LYS A 32 -6.20 3.17 9.17
C LYS A 32 -6.36 4.33 8.16
N ALA A 33 -5.47 4.47 7.18
CA ALA A 33 -5.62 5.41 6.08
C ALA A 33 -5.91 4.68 4.77
N LYS A 34 -6.54 5.39 3.83
CA LYS A 34 -6.73 4.90 2.46
C LYS A 34 -5.48 5.22 1.66
N TRP A 35 -4.93 4.27 0.93
CA TRP A 35 -3.77 4.46 0.08
C TRP A 35 -4.15 4.18 -1.36
N LYS A 36 -3.66 5.01 -2.29
CA LYS A 36 -3.81 4.81 -3.74
C LYS A 36 -2.43 4.83 -4.38
N TRP A 37 -2.24 4.03 -5.43
CA TRP A 37 -0.97 3.93 -6.14
C TRP A 37 -1.18 3.60 -7.62
N ASN A 38 -0.11 3.73 -8.40
CA ASN A 38 -0.06 3.39 -9.81
C ASN A 38 0.83 2.15 -10.04
N TRP A 39 0.63 1.52 -11.19
CA TRP A 39 1.47 0.43 -11.70
C TRP A 39 2.26 0.88 -12.93
N GLU A 40 3.57 0.70 -12.88
CA GLU A 40 4.46 0.91 -14.03
C GLU A 40 5.34 -0.31 -14.23
N LYS A 41 5.14 -1.04 -15.35
CA LYS A 41 5.94 -2.24 -15.70
C LYS A 41 6.09 -3.25 -14.53
N ASN A 42 5.03 -3.44 -13.75
CA ASN A 42 4.96 -4.28 -12.53
C ASN A 42 5.60 -3.69 -11.26
N SER A 43 5.97 -2.41 -11.24
CA SER A 43 6.40 -1.69 -10.04
C SER A 43 5.30 -0.78 -9.53
N ILE A 44 5.16 -0.72 -8.20
CA ILE A 44 4.29 0.24 -7.52
C ILE A 44 4.95 1.63 -7.53
N THR A 45 4.24 2.63 -8.06
CA THR A 45 4.65 4.03 -8.13
C THR A 45 3.57 4.96 -7.59
N ASN A 46 3.92 6.23 -7.35
CA ASN A 46 2.98 7.29 -6.90
C ASN A 46 2.06 6.89 -5.74
N ILE A 47 2.61 6.29 -4.67
CA ILE A 47 1.85 5.95 -3.47
C ILE A 47 1.46 7.23 -2.75
N GLN A 48 0.16 7.42 -2.55
CA GLN A 48 -0.42 8.59 -1.91
C GLN A 48 -1.43 8.19 -0.84
N CYS A 49 -1.49 8.98 0.23
CA CYS A 49 -2.32 8.74 1.40
C CYS A 49 -3.56 9.64 1.37
N TYR A 50 -4.73 9.06 1.55
CA TYR A 50 -6.03 9.69 1.42
C TYR A 50 -6.85 9.49 2.69
N CYS A 51 -7.69 10.48 3.00
CA CYS A 51 -8.63 10.39 4.09
C CYS A 51 -9.68 9.31 3.77
N PRO A 52 -9.90 8.32 4.65
CA PRO A 52 -10.93 7.30 4.42
C PRO A 52 -12.36 7.88 4.50
N THR A 53 -12.54 9.07 5.08
CA THR A 53 -13.86 9.69 5.28
C THR A 53 -14.25 10.60 4.10
N CYS A 54 -13.37 11.49 3.66
CA CYS A 54 -13.69 12.49 2.62
C CYS A 54 -12.88 12.32 1.33
N ASP A 55 -12.02 11.31 1.24
CA ASP A 55 -11.16 11.01 0.08
C ASP A 55 -10.22 12.17 -0.33
N SER A 56 -9.97 13.14 0.56
CA SER A 56 -8.97 14.18 0.34
C SER A 56 -7.55 13.62 0.51
N LEU A 57 -6.58 14.18 -0.23
CA LEU A 57 -5.17 13.86 -0.01
C LEU A 57 -4.75 14.32 1.39
N LEU A 58 -4.06 13.46 2.14
CA LEU A 58 -3.56 13.79 3.48
C LEU A 58 -2.23 14.52 3.39
N VAL A 59 -2.09 15.57 4.20
CA VAL A 59 -0.79 16.19 4.48
C VAL A 59 -0.04 15.33 5.51
N TYR A 60 1.26 15.54 5.63
CA TYR A 60 2.10 14.77 6.55
C TYR A 60 2.92 15.67 7.47
N ASP A 61 3.19 15.18 8.68
CA ASP A 61 4.08 15.81 9.65
C ASP A 61 5.09 14.77 10.16
N ASP A 62 6.35 14.93 9.77
CA ASP A 62 7.48 14.10 10.19
C ASP A 62 8.57 14.90 10.92
N ARG A 63 8.21 16.03 11.53
CA ARG A 63 9.16 16.91 12.24
C ARG A 63 9.94 16.19 13.33
N SER A 64 9.35 15.20 14.01
CA SER A 64 10.03 14.40 15.04
C SER A 64 11.14 13.49 14.47
N CYS A 65 11.20 13.29 13.16
CA CYS A 65 12.29 12.58 12.51
C CYS A 65 13.54 13.44 12.29
N HIS A 66 13.43 14.75 12.52
CA HIS A 66 14.50 15.73 12.37
C HIS A 66 15.03 16.24 13.72
N THR A 67 14.41 15.83 14.83
CA THR A 67 14.80 16.16 16.20
C THR A 67 15.70 15.08 16.81
N LYS A 68 16.30 15.37 17.97
CA LYS A 68 17.32 14.52 18.61
C LYS A 68 16.82 13.09 18.84
N ALA A 69 17.75 12.13 18.83
CA ALA A 69 17.53 10.67 18.89
C ALA A 69 16.67 10.11 20.05
N ASN A 70 16.22 10.94 21.00
CA ASN A 70 15.41 10.53 22.14
C ASN A 70 13.90 10.66 21.89
N GLU A 71 13.47 11.25 20.77
CA GLU A 71 12.05 11.30 20.39
C GLU A 71 11.67 10.06 19.57
N LEU A 72 10.50 9.49 19.88
CA LEU A 72 9.92 8.41 19.07
C LEU A 72 9.59 8.96 17.67
N THR A 73 10.50 8.72 16.73
CA THR A 73 10.34 9.12 15.32
C THR A 73 9.00 8.63 14.78
N LYS A 74 8.25 9.52 14.14
CA LYS A 74 6.95 9.20 13.57
C LYS A 74 6.62 10.13 12.40
N THR A 75 5.71 9.66 11.56
CA THR A 75 5.04 10.45 10.54
C THR A 75 3.54 10.40 10.81
N ASP A 76 2.95 11.57 11.07
CA ASP A 76 1.50 11.72 11.18
C ASP A 76 0.92 12.08 9.79
N PHE A 77 -0.21 11.48 9.42
CA PHE A 77 -0.98 11.81 8.22
C PHE A 77 -2.28 12.51 8.64
N ILE A 78 -2.47 13.73 8.17
CA ILE A 78 -3.47 14.66 8.68
C ILE A 78 -4.45 15.03 7.57
N CYS A 79 -5.74 15.03 7.90
CA CYS A 79 -6.79 15.47 6.97
C CYS A 79 -7.20 16.91 7.27
N GLU A 80 -6.80 17.86 6.43
CA GLU A 80 -7.15 19.27 6.59
C GLU A 80 -8.64 19.54 6.35
N THR A 81 -9.33 18.69 5.60
CA THR A 81 -10.76 18.82 5.33
C THR A 81 -11.64 18.32 6.48
N CYS A 82 -11.15 17.37 7.29
CA CYS A 82 -11.87 16.80 8.43
C CYS A 82 -11.34 17.39 9.75
N ASN A 83 -11.45 18.71 9.92
CA ASN A 83 -11.03 19.42 11.13
C ASN A 83 -9.55 19.20 11.52
N SER A 84 -8.67 19.02 10.53
CA SER A 84 -7.23 18.80 10.74
C SER A 84 -6.91 17.61 11.67
N GLN A 85 -7.75 16.57 11.65
CA GLN A 85 -7.53 15.39 12.48
C GLN A 85 -6.39 14.52 11.93
N ILE A 86 -5.63 13.91 12.86
CA ILE A 86 -4.67 12.85 12.53
C ILE A 86 -5.45 11.60 12.15
N VAL A 87 -5.31 11.15 10.90
CA VAL A 87 -5.94 9.93 10.38
C VAL A 87 -5.10 8.70 10.67
N SER A 88 -3.78 8.84 10.57
CA SER A 88 -2.84 7.75 10.78
C SER A 88 -1.51 8.26 11.33
N THR A 89 -0.84 7.43 12.12
CA THR A 89 0.51 7.66 12.63
C THR A 89 1.35 6.44 12.33
N ILE A 90 2.48 6.63 11.64
CA ILE A 90 3.46 5.57 11.37
C ILE A 90 4.73 5.87 12.15
N HIS A 91 5.13 4.97 13.03
CA HIS A 91 6.36 5.09 13.83
C HIS A 91 7.59 4.56 13.09
N GLY A 92 8.77 5.05 13.48
CA GLY A 92 10.06 4.50 13.05
C GLY A 92 10.75 5.24 11.91
N GLY A 93 10.15 6.32 11.38
CA GLY A 93 10.80 7.15 10.38
C GLY A 93 9.92 8.21 9.74
N ASN A 94 10.54 8.94 8.80
CA ASN A 94 9.95 10.06 8.06
C ASN A 94 8.96 9.60 6.99
N LYS A 95 8.41 10.54 6.21
CA LYS A 95 7.46 10.23 5.13
C LYS A 95 7.97 9.15 4.17
N ASN A 96 9.24 9.19 3.77
CA ASN A 96 9.78 8.21 2.82
C ASN A 96 9.83 6.80 3.45
N TYR A 97 10.19 6.71 4.73
CA TYR A 97 10.09 5.47 5.48
C TYR A 97 8.65 4.95 5.52
N ALA A 98 7.69 5.82 5.85
CA ALA A 98 6.28 5.49 5.93
C ALA A 98 5.73 4.97 4.58
N ILE A 99 6.04 5.65 3.48
CA ILE A 99 5.65 5.22 2.13
C ILE A 99 6.27 3.86 1.77
N ASN A 100 7.56 3.65 2.08
CA ASN A 100 8.23 2.37 1.83
C ASN A 100 7.66 1.24 2.70
N LEU A 101 7.24 1.53 3.92
CA LEU A 101 6.56 0.56 4.78
C LEU A 101 5.22 0.13 4.17
N VAL A 102 4.42 1.09 3.70
CA VAL A 102 3.16 0.81 2.98
C VAL A 102 3.40 0.02 1.71
N LYS A 103 4.43 0.37 0.92
CA LYS A 103 4.81 -0.39 -0.27
C LYS A 103 5.09 -1.86 0.04
N ARG A 104 5.88 -2.13 1.09
CA ARG A 104 6.17 -3.50 1.54
C ARG A 104 4.91 -4.25 1.96
N GLU A 105 3.95 -3.56 2.58
CA GLU A 105 2.67 -4.16 2.97
C GLU A 105 1.79 -4.48 1.76
N ILE A 106 1.74 -3.60 0.74
CA ILE A 106 1.07 -3.88 -0.54
C ILE A 106 1.69 -5.12 -1.19
N GLU A 107 3.03 -5.17 -1.29
CA GLU A 107 3.75 -6.32 -1.84
C GLU A 107 3.50 -7.60 -1.03
N ARG A 108 3.43 -7.52 0.30
CA ARG A 108 3.09 -8.65 1.17
C ARG A 108 1.70 -9.20 0.85
N ARG A 109 0.68 -8.33 0.79
CA ARG A 109 -0.71 -8.70 0.45
C ARG A 109 -0.84 -9.31 -0.94
N ILE A 110 -0.04 -8.84 -1.90
CA ILE A 110 0.04 -9.45 -3.24
C ILE A 110 0.61 -10.87 -3.16
N ARG A 111 1.70 -11.08 -2.39
CA ARG A 111 2.32 -12.40 -2.23
C ARG A 111 1.43 -13.39 -1.46
N THR A 112 0.66 -12.92 -0.48
CA THR A 112 -0.25 -13.75 0.31
C THR A 112 -1.66 -13.85 -0.28
N GLU A 113 -1.91 -13.17 -1.41
CA GLU A 113 -3.20 -13.08 -2.10
C GLU A 113 -4.35 -12.41 -1.31
N GLU A 114 -4.06 -11.81 -0.14
CA GLU A 114 -5.03 -11.08 0.70
C GLU A 114 -5.71 -9.91 -0.04
N TYR A 115 -5.10 -9.39 -1.12
CA TYR A 115 -5.71 -8.34 -1.94
C TYR A 115 -7.00 -8.80 -2.65
N LYS A 116 -7.20 -10.11 -2.82
CA LYS A 116 -8.39 -10.66 -3.48
C LYS A 116 -9.61 -10.66 -2.58
N GLU A 117 -9.40 -10.77 -1.27
CA GLU A 117 -10.48 -10.86 -0.27
C GLU A 117 -11.32 -9.59 -0.18
N LYS A 118 -10.77 -8.44 -0.62
CA LYS A 118 -11.47 -7.15 -0.63
C LYS A 118 -12.13 -6.79 -1.96
N ASN A 119 -11.78 -7.47 -3.04
CA ASN A 119 -12.37 -7.28 -4.37
C ASN A 119 -13.46 -8.32 -4.68
N SER A 120 -13.86 -9.12 -3.69
CA SER A 120 -14.89 -10.17 -3.77
C SER A 120 -16.25 -9.65 -3.32
#